data_AF-A0AAU8X025-F1
#
_entry.id   AF-A0AAU8X025-F1
#
_cell.length_a   1.000
_cell.length_b   1.000
_cell.length_c   1.000
_cell.angle_alpha   90.00
_cell.angle_beta   90.00
_cell.angle_gamma   90.00
#
_symmetry.space_group_name_H-M   'P 1'
#
loop_
_entity.id
_entity.type
_entity.pdbx_description
1 polymer ?
#
loop_
_entity_poly.entity_id
_entity_poly.type
_entity_poly.pdbx_seq_one_letter_code
_entity_poly.pdbx_strand_id
1 'polypeptide(L)'
;MHPTRVSLLLLTLLLGGCASPGHHQLGAALTGLEGELQRLEEELAAMNGLHYQKAIDAPLSLRRALATPAQTQEGLQPVQRQLQDGPLLNYHYRLPDGMATLPIDNPCLRYEFELRHLGRLGQLALSWQGRDGQGFRLIRQNDCPFSAKGPGLQ
;
A
#
# COMPACT_ATOMS: atom_id res chain seq x y z
N MET A 1 -54.65 -8.24 -0.33
CA MET A 1 -54.46 -8.40 -1.79
C MET A 1 -52.97 -8.23 -2.08
N HIS A 2 -52.11 -9.17 -2.47
CA HIS A 2 -52.19 -10.57 -2.90
C HIS A 2 -50.89 -11.28 -2.44
N PRO A 3 -50.92 -12.32 -1.59
CA PRO A 3 -49.76 -13.16 -1.29
C PRO A 3 -49.91 -14.55 -1.95
N THR A 4 -49.94 -14.60 -3.29
CA THR A 4 -50.15 -15.88 -4.02
C THR A 4 -49.18 -16.12 -5.18
N ARG A 5 -48.21 -15.23 -5.41
CA ARG A 5 -47.27 -15.35 -6.55
C ARG A 5 -45.92 -16.00 -6.22
N VAL A 6 -45.59 -16.17 -4.94
CA VAL A 6 -44.26 -16.68 -4.52
C VAL A 6 -44.16 -18.21 -4.61
N SER A 7 -45.26 -18.94 -4.35
CA SER A 7 -45.23 -20.42 -4.35
C SER A 7 -45.16 -21.05 -5.75
N LEU A 8 -45.55 -20.33 -6.80
CA LEU A 8 -45.50 -20.85 -8.18
C LEU A 8 -44.10 -20.78 -8.82
N LEU A 9 -43.19 -19.97 -8.27
CA LEU A 9 -41.81 -19.85 -8.74
C LEU A 9 -40.89 -20.95 -8.18
N LEU A 10 -41.25 -21.56 -7.05
CA LEU A 10 -40.45 -22.64 -6.44
C LEU A 10 -40.65 -23.99 -7.13
N LEU A 11 -41.83 -24.27 -7.71
CA LEU A 11 -42.07 -25.54 -8.41
C LEU A 11 -41.39 -25.62 -9.78
N THR A 12 -41.12 -24.49 -10.44
CA THR A 12 -40.40 -24.48 -11.73
C THR A 12 -38.89 -24.65 -11.56
N LEU A 13 -38.35 -24.43 -10.36
CA LEU A 13 -36.92 -24.57 -10.05
C LEU A 13 -36.49 -26.02 -9.75
N LEU A 14 -37.43 -26.92 -9.43
CA LEU A 14 -37.12 -28.29 -8.98
C LEU A 14 -37.19 -29.36 -10.08
N LEU A 15 -37.69 -29.02 -11.29
CA LEU A 15 -37.89 -29.99 -12.38
C LEU A 15 -37.06 -29.67 -13.66
N GLY A 16 -36.22 -28.63 -13.61
CA GLY A 16 -35.32 -28.25 -14.70
C GLY A 16 -34.00 -29.00 -14.61
N GLY A 17 -33.87 -30.04 -15.41
CA GLY A 17 -32.77 -31.01 -15.41
C GLY A 17 -31.34 -30.50 -15.51
N CYS A 18 -30.48 -31.37 -14.99
CA CYS A 18 -29.08 -31.61 -15.33
C CYS A 18 -28.72 -31.34 -16.81
N ALA A 19 -27.77 -30.42 -17.08
CA ALA A 19 -26.74 -30.55 -18.13
C ALA A 19 -25.82 -29.30 -18.21
N SER A 20 -24.51 -29.52 -18.00
CA SER A 20 -23.37 -28.73 -18.53
C SER A 20 -23.03 -27.34 -17.91
N PRO A 21 -21.88 -26.75 -18.30
CA PRO A 21 -20.59 -26.77 -17.61
C PRO A 21 -20.36 -25.46 -16.81
N GLY A 22 -20.64 -25.46 -15.51
CA GLY A 22 -20.73 -24.22 -14.73
C GLY A 22 -19.44 -23.71 -14.06
N HIS A 23 -18.31 -24.44 -14.09
CA HIS A 23 -17.15 -24.06 -13.26
C HIS A 23 -16.42 -22.80 -13.72
N HIS A 24 -16.36 -22.50 -15.02
CA HIS A 24 -15.73 -21.27 -15.51
C HIS A 24 -16.60 -20.02 -15.32
N GLN A 25 -17.93 -20.18 -15.34
CA GLN A 25 -18.86 -19.07 -15.13
C GLN A 25 -18.99 -18.70 -13.65
N LEU A 26 -18.94 -19.69 -12.76
CA LEU A 26 -18.80 -19.47 -11.32
C LEU A 26 -17.47 -18.80 -10.98
N GLY A 27 -16.35 -19.20 -11.59
CA GLY A 27 -15.06 -18.54 -11.40
C GLY A 27 -15.06 -17.07 -11.84
N ALA A 28 -15.64 -16.76 -13.00
CA ALA A 28 -15.76 -15.38 -13.49
C ALA A 28 -16.76 -14.53 -12.67
N ALA A 29 -17.84 -15.15 -12.16
CA ALA A 29 -18.76 -14.49 -11.24
C ALA A 29 -18.13 -14.24 -9.87
N LEU A 30 -17.30 -15.16 -9.37
CA LEU A 30 -16.57 -15.01 -8.10
C LEU A 30 -15.49 -13.92 -8.22
N THR A 31 -14.72 -13.87 -9.31
CA THR A 31 -13.75 -12.78 -9.53
C THR A 31 -14.43 -11.44 -9.80
N GLY A 32 -15.59 -11.45 -10.44
CA GLY A 32 -16.45 -10.27 -10.59
C GLY A 32 -16.97 -9.76 -9.24
N LEU A 33 -17.44 -10.66 -8.38
CA LEU A 33 -17.88 -10.32 -7.02
C LEU A 33 -16.73 -9.86 -6.12
N GLU A 34 -15.53 -10.42 -6.23
CA GLU A 34 -14.33 -9.92 -5.54
C GLU A 34 -13.96 -8.51 -6.01
N GLY A 35 -14.07 -8.24 -7.32
CA GLY A 35 -13.85 -6.90 -7.87
C GLY A 35 -14.89 -5.88 -7.41
N GLU A 36 -16.16 -6.28 -7.31
CA GLU A 36 -17.24 -5.44 -6.78
C GLU A 36 -17.14 -5.24 -5.27
N LEU A 37 -16.78 -6.28 -4.50
CA LEU A 37 -16.47 -6.17 -3.07
C LEU A 37 -15.30 -5.22 -2.84
N GLN A 38 -14.23 -5.32 -3.64
CA GLN A 38 -13.07 -4.45 -3.51
C GLN A 38 -13.40 -2.99 -3.87
N ARG A 39 -14.27 -2.78 -4.87
CA ARG A 39 -14.77 -1.46 -5.24
C ARG A 39 -15.71 -0.88 -4.17
N LEU A 40 -16.58 -1.70 -3.59
CA LEU A 40 -17.46 -1.32 -2.49
C LEU A 40 -16.67 -1.05 -1.21
N GLU A 41 -15.63 -1.83 -0.92
CA GLU A 41 -14.70 -1.56 0.17
C GLU A 41 -13.93 -0.26 -0.05
N GLU A 42 -13.48 0.04 -1.27
CA GLU A 42 -12.85 1.32 -1.61
C GLU A 42 -13.83 2.50 -1.46
N GLU A 43 -15.09 2.32 -1.83
CA GLU A 43 -16.14 3.33 -1.74
C GLU A 43 -16.63 3.53 -0.30
N LEU A 44 -16.70 2.45 0.50
CA LEU A 44 -17.04 2.50 1.93
C LEU A 44 -15.86 3.02 2.77
N ALA A 45 -14.62 2.69 2.40
CA ALA A 45 -13.41 3.29 2.95
C ALA A 45 -13.34 4.77 2.58
N ALA A 46 -13.77 5.16 1.36
CA ALA A 46 -13.91 6.54 0.94
C ALA A 46 -14.97 7.28 1.77
N MET A 47 -16.07 6.63 2.14
CA MET A 47 -17.16 7.27 2.87
C MET A 47 -17.01 7.29 4.40
N ASN A 48 -16.46 6.25 5.02
CA ASN A 48 -16.40 6.11 6.49
C ASN A 48 -14.98 5.88 7.06
N GLY A 49 -14.02 5.45 6.24
CA GLY A 49 -12.67 5.04 6.69
C GLY A 49 -11.54 6.03 6.43
N LEU A 50 -11.74 7.06 5.60
CA LEU A 50 -10.69 7.97 5.13
C LEU A 50 -9.99 8.77 6.22
N HIS A 51 -10.63 9.00 7.36
CA HIS A 51 -10.04 9.82 8.41
C HIS A 51 -9.18 9.06 9.42
N TYR A 52 -9.37 7.75 9.60
CA TYR A 52 -8.66 7.01 10.66
C TYR A 52 -7.98 5.72 10.20
N GLN A 53 -8.49 4.99 9.20
CA GLN A 53 -7.92 3.69 8.82
C GLN A 53 -6.72 3.82 7.86
N LYS A 54 -6.73 4.85 6.99
CA LYS A 54 -5.58 5.20 6.11
C LYS A 54 -4.37 5.76 6.89
N ALA A 55 -4.56 6.10 8.16
CA ALA A 55 -3.48 6.51 9.06
C ALA A 55 -2.82 5.32 9.78
N ILE A 56 -3.40 4.12 9.70
CA ILE A 56 -2.93 2.92 10.39
C ILE A 56 -2.29 1.94 9.40
N ASP A 57 -2.86 1.75 8.21
CA ASP A 57 -2.28 0.88 7.18
C ASP A 57 -1.58 1.70 6.09
N ALA A 58 -0.29 1.46 5.86
CA ALA A 58 0.39 2.14 4.76
C ALA A 58 -0.17 1.72 3.39
N PRO A 59 -0.27 2.65 2.41
CA PRO A 59 -0.96 2.41 1.15
C PRO A 59 -0.42 1.20 0.40
N LEU A 60 -1.33 0.50 -0.31
CA LEU A 60 -1.00 -0.67 -1.13
C LEU A 60 0.09 -0.39 -2.17
N SER A 61 0.13 0.83 -2.72
CA SER A 61 1.19 1.28 -3.65
C SER A 61 2.58 1.26 -3.01
N LEU A 62 2.70 1.73 -1.76
CA LEU A 62 3.94 1.71 -1.01
C LEU A 62 4.38 0.27 -0.73
N ARG A 63 3.46 -0.59 -0.26
CA ARG A 63 3.75 -2.01 -0.02
C ARG A 63 4.24 -2.74 -1.28
N ARG A 64 3.60 -2.51 -2.43
CA ARG A 64 4.03 -3.06 -3.73
C ARG A 64 5.41 -2.54 -4.15
N ALA A 65 5.67 -1.25 -3.99
CA ALA A 65 6.97 -0.67 -4.30
C ALA A 65 8.08 -1.26 -3.41
N LEU A 66 7.82 -1.44 -2.11
CA LEU A 66 8.75 -2.04 -1.16
C LEU A 66 9.03 -3.53 -1.46
N ALA A 67 8.07 -4.26 -2.02
CA ALA A 67 8.26 -5.65 -2.44
C ALA A 67 9.15 -5.78 -3.68
N THR A 68 9.29 -4.70 -4.46
CA THR A 68 10.12 -4.70 -5.66
C THR A 68 11.57 -4.38 -5.27
N PRO A 69 12.58 -5.09 -5.82
CA PRO A 69 13.98 -4.71 -5.66
C PRO A 69 14.19 -3.33 -6.27
N ALA A 70 14.53 -2.34 -5.45
CA ALA A 70 14.84 -1.00 -5.92
C ALA A 70 16.35 -0.88 -6.14
N GLN A 71 16.77 -0.47 -7.33
CA GLN A 71 18.13 -0.04 -7.56
C GLN A 71 18.27 1.41 -7.08
N THR A 72 19.13 1.61 -6.11
CA THR A 72 19.50 2.92 -5.59
C THR A 72 20.74 3.42 -6.29
N GLN A 73 20.78 4.73 -6.55
CA GLN A 73 21.99 5.39 -7.04
C GLN A 73 23.12 5.23 -6.02
N GLU A 74 24.36 5.28 -6.50
CA GLU A 74 25.58 5.04 -5.70
C GLU A 74 25.77 3.59 -5.18
N GLY A 75 24.96 2.62 -5.64
CA GLY A 75 25.07 1.22 -5.21
C GLY A 75 24.55 0.94 -3.79
N LEU A 76 23.87 1.91 -3.17
CA LEU A 76 23.42 1.87 -1.78
C LEU A 76 22.12 1.09 -1.59
N GLN A 77 22.15 -0.24 -1.63
CA GLN A 77 20.93 -1.03 -1.46
C GLN A 77 20.57 -1.20 0.04
N PRO A 78 19.32 -0.97 0.44
CA PRO A 78 18.90 -1.25 1.80
C PRO A 78 18.95 -2.76 2.04
N VAL A 79 19.60 -3.17 3.13
CA VAL A 79 19.62 -4.57 3.56
C VAL A 79 18.29 -5.01 4.16
N GLN A 80 17.55 -4.06 4.72
CA GLN A 80 16.21 -4.31 5.27
C GLN A 80 15.30 -3.11 5.00
N ARG A 81 14.10 -3.41 4.54
CA ARG A 81 12.99 -2.46 4.40
C ARG A 81 11.82 -3.02 5.19
N GLN A 82 11.39 -2.32 6.23
CA GLN A 82 10.30 -2.77 7.09
C GLN A 82 9.29 -1.65 7.28
N LEU A 83 8.08 -1.90 6.81
CA LEU A 83 6.92 -1.11 7.13
C LEU A 83 6.26 -1.72 8.37
N GLN A 84 6.09 -0.94 9.43
CA GLN A 84 5.41 -1.39 10.64
C GLN A 84 3.91 -1.10 10.53
N ASP A 85 3.09 -1.83 11.27
CA ASP A 85 1.67 -1.51 11.45
C ASP A 85 1.59 -0.13 12.13
N GLY A 86 1.15 0.89 11.38
CA GLY A 86 1.28 2.31 11.70
C GLY A 86 2.01 3.12 10.61
N PRO A 87 2.34 4.40 10.87
CA PRO A 87 2.86 5.29 9.84
C PRO A 87 4.40 5.25 9.71
N LEU A 88 5.08 4.21 10.22
CA LEU A 88 6.55 4.14 10.27
C LEU A 88 7.13 3.17 9.23
N LEU A 89 8.00 3.72 8.37
CA LEU A 89 8.85 2.97 7.45
C LEU A 89 10.30 2.99 7.92
N ASN A 90 10.95 1.84 7.97
CA ASN A 90 12.34 1.68 8.38
C ASN A 90 13.19 1.16 7.22
N TYR A 91 14.24 1.90 6.88
CA TYR A 91 15.29 1.46 5.98
C TYR A 91 16.60 1.29 6.74
N HIS A 92 17.17 0.09 6.65
CA HIS A 92 18.51 -0.20 7.15
C HIS A 92 19.46 -0.33 5.95
N TYR A 93 20.51 0.46 5.94
CA TYR A 93 21.55 0.44 4.91
C TYR A 93 22.84 -0.16 5.44
N ARG A 94 23.51 -0.94 4.58
CA ARG A 94 24.92 -1.27 4.77
C ARG A 94 25.73 -0.39 3.83
N LEU A 95 26.62 0.43 4.38
CA LEU A 95 27.45 1.33 3.59
C LEU A 95 28.64 0.58 2.97
N PRO A 96 29.05 0.93 1.74
CA PRO A 96 30.28 0.42 1.15
C PRO A 96 31.52 0.99 1.87
N ASP A 97 32.66 0.33 1.69
CA ASP A 97 33.95 0.77 2.24
C ASP A 97 34.31 2.18 1.74
N GLY A 98 34.81 3.04 2.64
CA GLY A 98 35.13 4.44 2.32
C GLY A 98 33.96 5.41 2.42
N MET A 99 32.76 4.95 2.79
CA MET A 99 31.61 5.81 3.07
C MET A 99 31.28 5.81 4.58
N ALA A 100 31.47 6.96 5.23
CA ALA A 100 31.19 7.13 6.66
C ALA A 100 29.73 7.50 6.97
N THR A 101 29.03 8.15 6.03
CA THR A 101 27.66 8.65 6.22
C THR A 101 26.80 8.42 4.98
N LEU A 102 25.50 8.20 5.19
CA LEU A 102 24.52 8.15 4.10
C LEU A 102 24.36 9.55 3.44
N PRO A 103 24.36 9.67 2.11
CA PRO A 103 24.12 10.93 1.41
C PRO A 103 22.65 11.39 1.55
N ILE A 104 22.43 12.25 2.55
CA ILE A 104 21.10 12.73 3.01
C ILE A 104 20.97 14.25 2.93
N ASP A 105 21.62 14.84 1.93
CA ASP A 105 21.65 16.26 1.59
C ASP A 105 20.25 16.85 1.36
N ASN A 106 19.36 16.14 0.63
CA ASN A 106 17.94 16.45 0.60
C ASN A 106 17.07 15.19 0.82
N PRO A 107 16.79 14.82 2.08
CA PRO A 107 16.08 13.57 2.37
C PRO A 107 14.60 13.63 1.95
N CYS A 108 13.98 14.81 1.95
CA CYS A 108 12.60 14.98 1.54
C CYS A 108 12.40 14.68 0.06
N LEU A 109 13.32 15.14 -0.80
CA LEU A 109 13.29 14.82 -2.23
C LEU A 109 13.72 13.38 -2.51
N ARG A 110 14.79 12.91 -1.83
CA ARG A 110 15.30 11.54 -2.04
C ARG A 110 14.25 10.47 -1.73
N TYR A 111 13.43 10.69 -0.72
CA TYR A 111 12.37 9.78 -0.29
C TYR A 111 10.98 10.36 -0.49
N GLU A 112 10.83 11.22 -1.51
CA GLU A 112 9.57 11.91 -1.79
C GLU A 112 8.42 10.92 -1.99
N PHE A 113 8.67 9.83 -2.72
CA PHE A 113 7.66 8.81 -2.94
C PHE A 113 7.20 8.22 -1.61
N GLU A 114 8.10 7.68 -0.78
CA GLU A 114 7.74 7.06 0.49
C GLU A 114 7.03 8.04 1.42
N LEU A 115 7.60 9.23 1.60
CA LEU A 115 7.06 10.23 2.53
C LEU A 115 5.68 10.72 2.11
N ARG A 116 5.42 10.93 0.81
CA ARG A 116 4.07 11.30 0.33
C ARG A 116 3.05 10.19 0.55
N HIS A 117 3.49 8.93 0.52
CA HIS A 117 2.60 7.78 0.66
C HIS A 117 2.43 7.31 2.11
N LEU A 118 3.30 7.68 3.05
CA LEU A 118 3.13 7.34 4.47
C LEU A 118 2.00 8.15 5.16
N GLY A 119 1.45 9.15 4.49
CA GLY A 119 0.41 10.01 5.02
C GLY A 119 0.92 11.03 6.04
N ARG A 120 0.01 11.84 6.61
CA ARG A 120 0.36 13.01 7.43
C ARG A 120 1.11 12.68 8.73
N LEU A 121 0.90 11.49 9.29
CA LEU A 121 1.61 11.03 10.48
C LEU A 121 2.84 10.18 10.13
N GLY A 122 3.15 10.10 8.83
CA GLY A 122 4.22 9.33 8.23
C GLY A 122 5.59 9.65 8.82
N GLN A 123 6.34 8.61 9.11
CA GLN A 123 7.71 8.67 9.60
C GLN A 123 8.59 7.73 8.80
N LEU A 124 9.74 8.22 8.39
CA LEU A 124 10.78 7.46 7.72
C LEU A 124 12.02 7.43 8.63
N ALA A 125 12.32 6.25 9.15
CA ALA A 125 13.53 5.98 9.91
C ALA A 125 14.59 5.39 8.97
N LEU A 126 15.72 6.08 8.89
CA LEU A 126 16.90 5.65 8.18
C LEU A 126 17.95 5.26 9.21
N SER A 127 18.48 4.04 9.11
CA SER A 127 19.65 3.61 9.86
C SER A 127 20.69 3.11 8.88
N TRP A 128 21.96 3.35 9.20
CA TRP A 128 23.06 2.88 8.37
C TRP A 128 24.23 2.42 9.22
N GLN A 129 24.94 1.42 8.70
CA GLN A 129 26.15 0.88 9.30
C GLN A 129 27.18 0.59 8.20
N GLY A 130 28.39 1.10 8.38
CA GLY A 130 29.57 0.85 7.56
C GLY A 130 30.80 0.60 8.43
N ARG A 131 31.94 0.34 7.80
CA ARG A 131 33.22 0.16 8.52
C ARG A 131 33.64 1.42 9.27
N ASP A 132 33.41 2.58 8.66
CA ASP A 132 33.93 3.88 9.10
C ASP A 132 32.87 4.71 9.86
N GLY A 133 31.65 4.20 10.03
CA GLY A 133 30.59 4.94 10.69
C GLY A 133 29.25 4.24 10.73
N GLN A 134 28.41 4.71 11.66
CA GLN A 134 27.02 4.32 11.77
C GLN A 134 26.19 5.55 12.08
N GLY A 135 24.89 5.48 11.82
CA GLY A 135 24.01 6.57 12.17
C GLY A 135 22.55 6.25 11.99
N PHE A 136 21.74 7.21 12.42
CA PHE A 136 20.30 7.16 12.40
C PHE A 136 19.73 8.52 12.06
N ARG A 137 18.65 8.54 11.29
CA ARG A 137 17.87 9.75 11.02
C ARG A 137 16.40 9.41 10.94
N LEU A 138 15.58 10.17 11.67
CA LEU A 138 14.13 10.13 11.55
C LEU A 138 13.66 11.35 10.75
N ILE A 139 12.83 11.13 9.74
CA ILE A 139 12.23 12.17 8.91
C ILE A 139 10.73 12.05 9.07
N ARG A 140 10.04 13.13 9.44
CA ARG A 140 8.58 13.14 9.52
C ARG A 140 8.02 13.74 8.23
N GLN A 141 6.92 13.20 7.75
CA GLN A 141 6.26 13.68 6.54
C GLN A 141 5.91 15.17 6.65
N ASN A 142 5.46 15.63 7.82
CA ASN A 142 5.12 17.03 8.06
C ASN A 142 6.33 17.99 8.06
N ASP A 143 7.55 17.47 8.18
CA ASP A 143 8.77 18.29 8.12
C ASP A 143 9.19 18.56 6.66
N CYS A 144 8.55 17.90 5.69
CA CYS A 144 8.82 18.03 4.27
C CYS A 144 7.74 18.86 3.56
N PRO A 145 8.05 20.08 3.11
CA PRO A 145 7.09 20.98 2.46
C PRO A 145 6.85 20.57 1.01
N PHE A 146 6.15 19.47 0.79
CA PHE A 146 5.89 18.95 -0.54
C PHE A 146 4.97 19.84 -1.37
N SER A 147 5.31 20.01 -2.65
CA SER A 147 4.47 20.74 -3.61
C SER A 147 3.16 19.99 -3.85
N ALA A 148 2.06 20.72 -3.84
CA ALA A 148 0.75 20.22 -4.24
C ALA A 148 0.58 20.12 -5.77
N LYS A 149 1.47 20.78 -6.54
CA LYS A 149 1.39 20.85 -8.01
C LYS A 149 2.14 19.72 -8.72
N GLY A 150 2.87 18.89 -8.00
CA GLY A 150 3.65 17.79 -8.58
C GLY A 150 4.85 17.42 -7.71
N PRO A 151 5.80 16.63 -8.26
CA PRO A 151 7.05 16.29 -7.60
C PRO A 151 7.85 17.54 -7.21
N GLY A 152 8.59 17.46 -6.10
CA GLY A 152 9.37 18.56 -5.58
C GLY A 152 8.80 19.21 -4.30
N LEU A 153 9.56 20.16 -3.78
CA LEU A 153 9.19 20.98 -2.61
C LEU A 153 8.50 22.28 -3.07
N GLN A 154 7.79 22.93 -2.14
CA GLN A 154 7.12 24.23 -2.35
C GLN A 154 8.11 25.38 -2.53
#